data_AF-A0A7R8VTR2-F1
#
_entry.id   AF-A0A7R8VTR2-F1
#
_cell.length_a   1.000
_cell.length_b   1.000
_cell.length_c   1.000
_cell.angle_alpha   90.00
_cell.angle_beta   90.00
_cell.angle_gamma   90.00
#
_symmetry.space_group_name_H-M   'P 1'
#
loop_
_entity.id
_entity.type
_entity.pdbx_description
1 polymer ?
#
loop_
_entity_poly.entity_id
_entity_poly.type
_entity_poly.pdbx_seq_one_letter_code
_entity_poly.pdbx_strand_id
1 'polypeptide(L)'
;MTESHVEPFSIITKVQISGILFKKSLAPHSNRWSKRFFIVKEGFLLYYSESEKKCFDKRGYFNFHPKGVIPIGGCIVQPTSDPVQEYVIQISSDSFLNGTVGLAAETRFDQERWLQGLREAARITLENSRMGESIIRDLETQGLQLNKEKQCCVEKLHEETIALRDEIDKNEVSSLYKEKLINKMAVTLVFLCSFFV
;
A
#
# COMPACT_ATOMS: atom_id res chain seq x y z
N MET A 1 7.92 -15.79 -31.83
CA MET A 1 7.16 -14.57 -32.17
C MET A 1 5.83 -14.69 -31.46
N THR A 2 5.67 -14.04 -30.32
CA THR A 2 4.42 -13.97 -29.57
C THR A 2 4.06 -12.50 -29.50
N GLU A 3 3.12 -12.10 -30.36
CA GLU A 3 2.51 -10.77 -30.34
C GLU A 3 1.75 -10.61 -29.03
N SER A 4 2.34 -9.87 -28.10
CA SER A 4 1.62 -9.32 -26.96
C SER A 4 0.73 -8.19 -27.47
N HIS A 5 -0.57 -8.47 -27.57
CA HIS A 5 -1.61 -7.45 -27.70
C HIS A 5 -1.48 -6.46 -26.54
N VAL A 6 -0.83 -5.32 -26.80
CA VAL A 6 -0.90 -4.15 -25.90
C VAL A 6 -2.25 -3.51 -26.19
N GLU A 7 -3.28 -4.00 -25.51
CA GLU A 7 -4.54 -3.27 -25.41
C GLU A 7 -4.20 -1.85 -24.92
N PRO A 8 -4.57 -0.80 -25.67
CA PRO A 8 -4.30 0.55 -25.23
C PRO A 8 -4.97 0.73 -23.88
N PHE A 9 -4.17 0.98 -22.84
CA PHE A 9 -4.63 1.52 -21.57
C PHE A 9 -5.25 2.90 -21.84
N SER A 10 -6.43 2.92 -22.45
CA SER A 10 -7.32 4.06 -22.36
C SER A 10 -7.70 4.14 -20.90
N ILE A 11 -6.91 4.91 -20.15
CA ILE A 11 -7.22 5.42 -18.82
C ILE A 11 -8.44 6.32 -19.02
N ILE A 12 -9.59 5.71 -19.31
CA ILE A 12 -10.88 6.33 -19.11
C ILE A 12 -10.86 6.62 -17.62
N THR A 13 -10.67 7.88 -17.27
CA THR A 13 -10.64 8.31 -15.88
C THR A 13 -11.99 7.97 -15.29
N LYS A 14 -12.09 6.80 -14.65
CA LYS A 14 -13.34 6.26 -14.12
C LYS A 14 -13.79 7.13 -12.96
N VAL A 15 -14.65 8.09 -13.27
CA VAL A 15 -15.30 8.98 -12.31
C VAL A 15 -16.53 8.28 -11.76
N GLN A 16 -16.75 8.36 -10.45
CA GLN A 16 -17.90 7.74 -9.79
C GLN A 16 -19.18 8.55 -10.02
N ILE A 17 -19.10 9.87 -9.85
CA ILE A 17 -20.18 10.81 -10.17
C ILE A 17 -19.59 12.19 -10.49
N SER A 18 -20.23 12.90 -11.42
CA SER A 18 -19.87 14.27 -11.78
C SER A 18 -21.10 15.09 -12.14
N GLY A 19 -21.04 16.41 -11.94
CA GLY A 19 -22.15 17.30 -12.24
C GLY A 19 -22.00 18.69 -11.63
N ILE A 20 -22.96 19.57 -11.90
CA ILE A 20 -23.01 20.90 -11.28
C ILE A 20 -23.76 20.79 -9.96
N LEU A 21 -23.19 21.38 -8.91
CA LEU A 21 -23.86 21.62 -7.63
C LEU A 21 -23.59 23.05 -7.19
N PHE A 22 -24.44 23.55 -6.30
CA PHE A 22 -24.15 24.76 -5.56
C PHE A 22 -23.24 24.43 -4.38
N LYS A 23 -22.21 25.24 -4.17
CA LYS A 23 -21.30 25.16 -3.03
C LYS A 23 -21.53 26.34 -2.11
N LYS A 24 -21.71 26.09 -0.81
CA LYS A 24 -21.72 27.13 0.21
C LYS A 24 -20.30 27.69 0.39
N SER A 25 -20.22 29.01 0.52
CA SER A 25 -18.97 29.69 0.86
C SER A 25 -18.44 29.17 2.21
N LEU A 26 -17.13 28.98 2.29
CA LEU A 26 -16.45 28.60 3.55
C LEU A 26 -16.11 29.83 4.40
N ALA A 27 -16.29 31.05 3.87
CA ALA A 27 -16.04 32.26 4.65
C ALA A 27 -17.04 32.35 5.83
N PRO A 28 -16.58 32.60 7.08
CA PRO A 28 -17.37 32.47 8.31
C PRO A 28 -18.71 33.21 8.37
N HIS A 29 -18.93 34.23 7.52
CA HIS A 29 -20.14 35.07 7.52
C HIS A 29 -20.82 35.16 6.15
N SER A 30 -20.47 34.27 5.23
CA SER A 30 -21.01 34.28 3.87
C SER A 30 -21.98 33.13 3.66
N ASN A 31 -23.26 33.46 3.53
CA ASN A 31 -24.30 32.53 3.09
C ASN A 31 -24.42 32.48 1.56
N ARG A 32 -23.37 32.88 0.84
CA ARG A 32 -23.38 32.86 -0.62
C ARG A 32 -23.17 31.44 -1.13
N TRP A 33 -24.08 31.03 -2.00
CA TRP A 33 -24.01 29.81 -2.79
C TRP A 33 -23.47 30.13 -4.18
N SER A 34 -22.66 29.24 -4.72
CA SER A 34 -22.12 29.41 -6.09
C SER A 34 -22.08 28.09 -6.83
N LYS A 35 -22.46 28.09 -8.12
CA LYS A 35 -22.36 26.91 -8.97
C LYS A 35 -20.90 26.52 -9.20
N ARG A 36 -20.62 25.23 -9.04
CA ARG A 36 -19.31 24.62 -9.27
C ARG A 36 -19.52 23.27 -9.94
N PHE A 37 -18.56 22.90 -10.78
CA PHE A 37 -18.51 21.57 -11.35
C PHE A 37 -17.78 20.65 -10.39
N PHE A 38 -18.40 19.54 -10.02
CA PHE A 38 -17.88 18.58 -9.06
C PHE A 38 -17.61 17.23 -9.73
N ILE A 39 -16.59 16.55 -9.23
CA ILE A 39 -16.18 15.20 -9.63
C ILE A 39 -15.86 14.42 -8.36
N VAL A 40 -16.40 13.21 -8.23
CA VAL A 40 -16.01 12.25 -7.20
C VAL A 40 -15.16 11.16 -7.83
N LYS A 41 -13.95 11.00 -7.31
CA LYS A 41 -13.01 9.95 -7.72
C LYS A 41 -12.19 9.48 -6.52
N GLU A 42 -12.13 8.16 -6.33
CA GLU A 42 -11.23 7.51 -5.36
C GLU A 42 -11.33 8.09 -3.95
N GLY A 43 -12.54 8.45 -3.50
CA GLY A 43 -12.74 9.02 -2.16
C GLY A 43 -12.48 10.52 -2.03
N PHE A 44 -12.19 11.21 -3.14
CA PHE A 44 -12.02 12.65 -3.18
C PHE A 44 -13.15 13.34 -3.95
N LEU A 45 -13.62 14.45 -3.42
CA LEU A 45 -14.52 15.38 -4.11
C LEU A 45 -13.69 16.55 -4.63
N LEU A 46 -13.51 16.60 -5.94
CA LEU A 46 -12.82 17.67 -6.64
C LEU A 46 -13.84 18.69 -7.14
N TYR A 47 -13.52 19.98 -7.08
CA TYR A 47 -14.37 21.02 -7.65
C TYR A 47 -13.63 22.02 -8.51
N TYR A 48 -14.31 22.47 -9.58
CA TYR A 48 -13.81 23.35 -10.63
C TYR A 48 -14.76 24.53 -10.86
N SER A 49 -14.36 25.44 -11.75
CA SER A 49 -15.29 26.38 -12.37
C SER A 49 -16.42 25.64 -13.09
N GLU A 50 -17.59 26.26 -13.18
CA GLU A 50 -18.72 25.72 -13.94
C GLU A 50 -18.39 25.50 -15.44
N SER A 51 -17.53 26.35 -16.01
CA SER A 51 -17.04 26.23 -17.40
C SER A 51 -16.38 24.89 -17.70
N GLU A 52 -15.71 24.28 -16.72
CA GLU A 52 -14.95 23.04 -16.90
C GLU A 52 -15.82 21.82 -17.16
N LYS A 53 -17.12 21.88 -16.84
CA LYS A 53 -18.05 20.84 -17.25
C LYS A 53 -18.07 20.66 -18.77
N LYS A 54 -18.11 21.76 -19.53
CA LYS A 54 -18.13 21.70 -21.01
C LYS A 54 -16.84 21.09 -21.55
N CYS A 55 -15.70 21.37 -20.92
CA CYS A 55 -14.41 20.81 -21.30
C CYS A 55 -14.36 19.30 -20.99
N PHE A 56 -14.83 18.90 -19.81
CA PHE A 56 -14.91 17.51 -19.37
C PHE A 56 -15.79 16.66 -20.31
N ASP A 57 -17.00 17.14 -20.61
CA ASP A 57 -17.95 16.44 -21.49
C ASP A 57 -17.38 16.24 -22.91
N LYS A 58 -16.55 17.18 -23.40
CA LYS A 58 -15.92 17.10 -24.74
C LYS A 58 -14.67 16.22 -24.78
N ARG A 59 -13.85 16.28 -23.73
CA ARG A 59 -12.51 15.66 -23.71
C ARG A 59 -12.53 14.25 -23.13
N GLY A 60 -13.50 13.93 -22.27
CA GLY A 60 -13.59 12.65 -21.57
C GLY A 60 -12.62 12.47 -20.39
N TYR A 61 -11.83 13.50 -20.07
CA TYR A 61 -10.93 13.52 -18.91
C TYR A 61 -11.04 14.87 -18.17
N PHE A 62 -10.73 14.85 -16.87
CA PHE A 62 -10.76 16.06 -16.03
C PHE A 62 -9.38 16.73 -15.92
N ASN A 63 -9.37 18.02 -15.60
CA ASN A 63 -8.15 18.79 -15.41
C ASN A 63 -7.48 18.42 -14.07
N PHE A 64 -6.16 18.23 -14.04
CA PHE A 64 -5.42 17.93 -12.81
C PHE A 64 -5.34 19.09 -11.80
N HIS A 65 -5.81 20.28 -12.16
CA HIS A 65 -5.79 21.48 -11.32
C HIS A 65 -7.20 21.90 -10.87
N PRO A 66 -7.80 21.22 -9.87
CA PRO A 66 -9.05 21.65 -9.27
C PRO A 66 -8.88 22.95 -8.50
N LYS A 67 -9.98 23.67 -8.30
CA LYS A 67 -10.03 24.82 -7.40
C LYS A 67 -9.92 24.40 -5.93
N GLY A 68 -10.31 23.17 -5.63
CA GLY A 68 -10.04 22.53 -4.36
C GLY A 68 -10.43 21.07 -4.35
N VAL A 69 -9.91 20.38 -3.35
CA VAL A 69 -10.09 18.94 -3.14
C VAL A 69 -10.58 18.73 -1.72
N ILE A 70 -11.62 17.92 -1.56
CA ILE A 70 -12.19 17.58 -0.26
C ILE A 70 -12.06 16.05 -0.10
N PRO A 71 -11.27 15.57 0.87
CA PRO A 71 -11.26 14.14 1.19
C PRO A 71 -12.61 13.75 1.80
N ILE A 72 -13.25 12.72 1.26
CA ILE A 72 -14.57 12.23 1.70
C ILE A 72 -14.42 10.98 2.57
N GLY A 73 -13.24 10.36 2.60
CA GLY A 73 -12.96 9.20 3.46
C GLY A 73 -13.33 9.50 4.92
N GLY A 74 -14.19 8.67 5.50
CA GLY A 74 -14.65 8.83 6.89
C GLY A 74 -15.54 10.05 7.15
N CYS A 75 -15.97 10.81 6.12
CA CYS A 75 -16.90 11.91 6.30
C CYS A 75 -18.33 11.43 6.49
N ILE A 76 -19.11 12.16 7.29
CA ILE A 76 -20.55 11.96 7.42
C ILE A 76 -21.25 12.77 6.35
N VAL A 77 -22.05 12.12 5.51
CA VAL A 77 -22.78 12.75 4.41
C VAL A 77 -24.28 12.58 4.61
N GLN A 78 -24.98 13.70 4.78
CA GLN A 78 -26.40 13.73 5.12
C GLN A 78 -27.16 14.82 4.37
N PRO A 79 -28.46 14.60 4.05
CA PRO A 79 -29.32 15.68 3.62
C PRO A 79 -29.52 16.68 4.76
N THR A 80 -29.70 17.96 4.42
CA THR A 80 -29.98 19.03 5.39
C THR A 80 -30.91 20.04 4.72
N SER A 81 -31.55 20.88 5.53
CA SER A 81 -32.35 22.01 5.05
C SER A 81 -31.60 23.31 5.33
N ASP A 82 -31.51 24.20 4.34
CA ASP A 82 -30.98 25.56 4.50
C ASP A 82 -32.10 26.56 4.17
N PRO A 83 -32.18 27.73 4.84
CA PRO A 83 -33.22 28.71 4.57
C PRO A 83 -33.18 29.30 3.15
N VAL A 84 -32.02 29.28 2.50
CA VAL A 84 -31.80 29.91 1.20
C VAL A 84 -31.86 28.91 0.06
N GLN A 85 -31.51 27.65 0.32
CA GLN A 85 -31.30 26.63 -0.71
C GLN A 85 -31.95 25.32 -0.32
N GLU A 86 -32.74 24.76 -1.24
CA GLU A 86 -33.32 23.43 -1.08
C GLU A 86 -32.34 22.32 -1.49
N TYR A 87 -32.65 21.08 -1.12
CA TYR A 87 -31.89 19.88 -1.51
C TYR A 87 -30.42 19.93 -1.11
N VAL A 88 -30.14 20.42 0.10
CA VAL A 88 -28.79 20.59 0.63
C VAL A 88 -28.23 19.25 1.10
N ILE A 89 -26.95 19.06 0.84
CA ILE A 89 -26.13 17.94 1.28
C ILE A 89 -25.04 18.54 2.16
N GLN A 90 -24.99 18.10 3.41
CA GLN A 90 -23.94 18.47 4.34
C GLN A 90 -22.92 17.34 4.43
N ILE A 91 -21.65 17.70 4.25
CA ILE A 91 -20.51 16.82 4.47
C ILE A 91 -19.78 17.33 5.70
N SER A 92 -19.67 16.52 6.75
CA SER A 92 -19.01 16.89 7.99
C SER A 92 -17.85 15.95 8.32
N SER A 93 -16.78 16.53 8.86
CA SER A 93 -15.61 15.81 9.36
C SER A 93 -14.94 16.65 10.44
N ASP A 94 -14.47 15.99 11.50
CA ASP A 94 -13.68 16.63 12.55
C ASP A 94 -12.35 17.19 12.02
N SER A 95 -11.90 16.72 10.85
CA SER A 95 -10.70 17.22 10.17
C SER A 95 -10.89 18.56 9.45
N PHE A 96 -12.13 19.01 9.25
CA PHE A 96 -12.39 20.28 8.56
C PHE A 96 -12.25 21.47 9.52
N LEU A 97 -11.48 22.49 9.13
CA LEU A 97 -11.31 23.72 9.93
C LEU A 97 -12.64 24.39 10.32
N ASN A 98 -13.66 24.31 9.46
CA ASN A 98 -15.00 24.88 9.69
C ASN A 98 -16.05 23.80 10.02
N GLY A 99 -15.62 22.55 10.28
CA GLY A 99 -16.45 21.39 10.63
C GLY A 99 -17.33 20.82 9.51
N THR A 100 -17.76 21.64 8.53
CA THR A 100 -18.72 21.21 7.50
C THR A 100 -18.49 21.85 6.14
N VAL A 101 -18.94 21.15 5.08
CA VAL A 101 -19.08 21.64 3.71
C VAL A 101 -20.52 21.45 3.29
N GLY A 102 -21.17 22.56 2.90
CA GLY A 102 -22.52 22.55 2.33
C GLY A 102 -22.50 22.51 0.80
N LEU A 103 -23.21 21.54 0.23
CA LEU A 103 -23.50 21.42 -1.19
C LEU A 103 -25.02 21.44 -1.40
N ALA A 104 -25.51 21.80 -2.58
CA ALA A 104 -26.92 21.67 -2.90
C ALA A 104 -27.16 21.29 -4.35
N ALA A 105 -28.14 20.43 -4.56
CA ALA A 105 -28.58 20.00 -5.87
C ALA A 105 -29.73 20.88 -6.39
N GLU A 106 -30.02 20.79 -7.69
CA GLU A 106 -31.16 21.50 -8.29
C GLU A 106 -32.48 20.75 -8.06
N THR A 107 -32.42 19.43 -7.89
CA THR A 107 -33.59 18.57 -7.70
C THR A 107 -33.39 17.58 -6.56
N ARG A 108 -34.48 17.08 -5.98
CA ARG A 108 -34.45 15.99 -5.00
C ARG A 108 -33.80 14.72 -5.57
N PHE A 109 -34.07 14.41 -6.83
CA PHE A 109 -33.49 13.24 -7.50
C PHE A 109 -31.96 13.36 -7.58
N ASP A 110 -31.45 14.53 -7.97
CA ASP A 110 -30.02 14.78 -8.00
C ASP A 110 -29.40 14.74 -6.61
N GLN A 111 -30.10 15.27 -5.59
CA GLN A 111 -29.64 15.19 -4.21
C GLN A 111 -29.45 13.74 -3.75
N GLU A 112 -30.44 12.89 -4.00
CA GLU A 112 -30.40 11.46 -3.65
C GLU A 112 -29.25 10.76 -4.39
N ARG A 113 -29.09 11.03 -5.69
CA ARG A 113 -28.00 10.49 -6.51
C ARG A 113 -26.63 10.90 -5.97
N TRP A 114 -26.46 12.16 -5.61
CA TRP A 114 -25.21 12.67 -5.02
C TRP A 114 -24.96 12.12 -3.63
N LEU A 115 -25.99 12.01 -2.77
CA LEU A 115 -25.89 11.38 -1.46
C LEU A 115 -25.37 9.95 -1.56
N GLN A 116 -25.94 9.15 -2.46
CA GLN A 116 -25.50 7.77 -2.69
C GLN A 116 -24.04 7.73 -3.16
N GLY A 117 -23.68 8.52 -4.16
CA GLY A 117 -22.31 8.56 -4.70
C GLY A 117 -21.26 9.00 -3.67
N LEU A 118 -21.58 10.01 -2.86
CA LEU A 118 -20.69 10.53 -1.82
C LEU A 118 -20.53 9.54 -0.65
N ARG A 119 -21.63 8.89 -0.22
CA ARG A 119 -21.60 7.88 0.85
C ARG A 119 -20.79 6.66 0.43
N GLU A 120 -20.97 6.20 -0.80
CA GLU A 120 -20.21 5.06 -1.30
C GLU A 120 -18.72 5.40 -1.43
N ALA A 121 -18.38 6.59 -1.91
CA ALA A 121 -16.99 7.06 -1.95
C ALA A 121 -16.37 7.16 -0.54
N ALA A 122 -17.12 7.64 0.45
CA ALA A 122 -16.69 7.69 1.84
C ALA A 122 -16.38 6.30 2.41
N ARG A 123 -17.22 5.29 2.08
CA ARG A 123 -17.08 3.89 2.53
C ARG A 123 -15.91 3.17 1.85
N ILE A 124 -15.79 3.29 0.52
CA ILE A 124 -14.72 2.61 -0.25
C ILE A 124 -13.35 2.99 0.28
N THR A 125 -13.14 4.27 0.63
CA THR A 125 -11.86 4.73 1.16
C THR A 125 -11.50 4.05 2.47
N LEU A 126 -12.47 3.89 3.37
CA LEU A 126 -12.26 3.21 4.65
C LEU A 126 -11.92 1.72 4.46
N GLU A 127 -12.66 1.05 3.58
CA GLU A 127 -12.45 -0.36 3.30
C GLU A 127 -11.09 -0.61 2.61
N ASN A 128 -10.70 0.25 1.67
CA ASN A 128 -9.41 0.17 1.00
C ASN A 128 -8.25 0.40 1.98
N SER A 129 -8.36 1.36 2.89
CA SER A 129 -7.36 1.56 3.96
C SER A 129 -7.27 0.32 4.86
N ARG A 130 -8.41 -0.24 5.28
CA ARG A 130 -8.44 -1.45 6.12
C ARG A 130 -7.80 -2.66 5.42
N MET A 131 -8.12 -2.87 4.14
CA MET A 131 -7.50 -3.94 3.35
C MET A 131 -5.99 -3.73 3.20
N GLY A 132 -5.55 -2.50 2.91
CA GLY A 132 -4.13 -2.16 2.83
C GLY A 132 -3.36 -2.47 4.13
N GLU A 133 -3.94 -2.11 5.28
CA GLU A 133 -3.36 -2.43 6.60
C GLU A 133 -3.31 -3.93 6.88
N SER A 134 -4.28 -4.71 6.40
CA SER A 134 -4.24 -6.18 6.54
C SER A 134 -3.09 -6.77 5.72
N ILE A 135 -2.95 -6.35 4.47
CA ILE A 135 -1.90 -6.84 3.57
C ILE A 135 -0.51 -6.50 4.14
N ILE A 136 -0.32 -5.28 4.64
CA ILE A 136 0.96 -4.87 5.27
C ILE A 136 1.29 -5.79 6.44
N ARG A 137 0.33 -6.04 7.33
CA ARG A 137 0.54 -6.94 8.49
C ARG A 137 0.86 -8.38 8.07
N ASP A 138 0.22 -8.88 7.03
CA ASP A 138 0.50 -10.23 6.52
C ASP A 138 1.92 -10.31 5.96
N LEU A 139 2.35 -9.29 5.22
CA LEU A 139 3.71 -9.20 4.69
C LEU A 139 4.77 -9.10 5.79
N GLU A 140 4.51 -8.30 6.84
CA GLU A 140 5.39 -8.21 8.01
C GLU A 140 5.52 -9.55 8.73
N THR A 141 4.41 -10.28 8.89
CA THR A 141 4.40 -11.60 9.52
C THR A 141 5.18 -12.62 8.71
N GLN A 142 4.97 -12.65 7.39
CA GLN A 142 5.73 -13.53 6.48
C GLN A 142 7.22 -13.19 6.49
N GLY A 143 7.57 -11.91 6.47
CA GLY A 143 8.96 -11.45 6.56
C GLY A 143 9.65 -11.88 7.86
N LEU A 144 8.95 -11.76 8.99
CA LEU A 144 9.44 -12.22 10.28
C LEU A 144 9.66 -13.73 10.30
N GLN A 145 8.74 -14.51 9.73
CA GLN A 145 8.86 -15.96 9.66
C GLN A 145 10.04 -16.40 8.79
N LEU A 146 10.17 -15.86 7.58
CA LEU A 146 11.29 -16.15 6.68
C LEU A 146 12.65 -15.81 7.33
N ASN A 147 12.72 -14.72 8.09
CA ASN A 147 13.95 -14.36 8.80
C ASN A 147 14.30 -15.37 9.89
N LYS A 148 13.29 -15.89 10.63
CA LYS A 148 13.50 -16.97 11.62
C LYS A 148 13.98 -18.26 10.96
N GLU A 149 13.37 -18.64 9.84
CA GLU A 149 13.77 -19.86 9.09
C GLU A 149 15.20 -19.73 8.57
N LYS A 150 15.56 -18.56 8.01
CA LYS A 150 16.93 -18.25 7.60
C LYS A 150 17.90 -18.36 8.78
N GLN A 151 17.57 -17.78 9.93
CA GLN A 151 18.41 -17.82 11.12
C GLN A 151 18.66 -19.26 11.59
N CYS A 152 17.60 -20.07 11.68
CA CYS A 152 17.71 -21.49 12.05
C CYS A 152 18.55 -22.30 11.04
N CYS A 153 18.43 -22.01 9.74
CA CYS A 153 19.26 -22.65 8.71
C CYS A 153 20.73 -22.28 8.87
N VAL A 154 21.03 -21.00 9.12
CA VAL A 154 22.41 -20.52 9.36
C VAL A 154 23.01 -21.17 10.60
N GLU A 155 22.24 -21.31 11.68
CA GLU A 155 22.68 -21.98 12.91
C GLU A 155 23.04 -23.45 12.66
N LYS A 156 22.20 -24.19 11.92
CA LYS A 156 22.50 -25.58 11.55
C LYS A 156 23.78 -25.72 10.72
N LEU A 157 23.95 -24.86 9.71
CA LEU A 157 25.16 -24.86 8.89
C LEU A 157 26.41 -24.51 9.72
N HIS A 158 26.25 -23.62 10.71
CA HIS A 158 27.33 -23.28 11.63
C HIS A 158 27.72 -24.46 12.52
N GLU A 159 26.73 -25.17 13.09
CA GLU A 159 26.95 -26.39 13.88
C GLU A 159 27.65 -27.48 13.06
N GLU A 160 27.20 -27.74 11.84
CA GLU A 160 27.84 -28.71 10.92
C GLU A 160 29.29 -28.31 10.59
N THR A 161 29.54 -27.01 10.37
CA THR A 161 30.90 -26.49 10.11
C THR A 161 31.83 -26.72 11.31
N ILE A 162 31.35 -26.52 12.53
CA ILE A 162 32.12 -26.78 13.76
C ILE A 162 32.39 -28.29 13.90
N ALA A 163 31.38 -29.14 13.72
CA ALA A 163 31.54 -30.59 13.83
C ALA A 163 32.57 -31.15 12.83
N LEU A 164 32.50 -30.70 11.56
CA LEU A 164 33.47 -31.09 10.54
C LEU A 164 34.88 -30.60 10.88
N ARG A 165 35.03 -29.40 11.47
CA ARG A 165 36.33 -28.90 11.88
C ARG A 165 36.94 -29.75 13.00
N ASP A 166 36.14 -30.13 13.99
CA ASP A 166 36.58 -31.01 15.07
C ASP A 166 37.00 -32.41 14.55
N GLU A 167 36.32 -32.93 13.54
CA GLU A 167 36.69 -34.20 12.89
C GLU A 167 38.02 -34.09 12.13
N ILE A 168 38.23 -32.99 11.40
CA ILE A 168 39.50 -32.71 10.71
C ILE A 168 40.64 -32.67 11.72
N ASP A 169 40.50 -31.89 12.79
CA ASP A 169 41.54 -31.74 13.82
C ASP A 169 41.86 -33.10 14.50
N LYS A 170 40.85 -33.93 14.79
CA LYS A 170 41.05 -35.30 15.32
C LYS A 170 41.76 -36.22 14.32
N ASN A 171 41.39 -36.15 13.04
CA ASN A 171 42.00 -36.96 12.00
C ASN A 171 43.46 -36.56 11.75
N GLU A 172 43.78 -35.27 11.76
CA GLU A 172 45.15 -34.75 11.67
C GLU A 172 46.00 -35.30 12.83
N VAL A 173 45.50 -35.20 14.06
CA VAL A 173 46.19 -35.74 15.24
C VAL A 173 46.42 -37.26 15.10
N SER A 174 45.41 -38.02 14.67
CA SER A 174 45.52 -39.47 14.44
C SER A 174 46.56 -39.82 13.36
N SER A 175 46.63 -39.02 12.30
CA SER A 175 47.62 -39.20 11.22
C SER A 175 49.05 -38.99 11.71
N LEU A 176 49.29 -37.97 12.55
CA LEU A 176 50.59 -37.71 13.16
C LEU A 176 51.03 -38.86 14.08
N TYR A 177 50.10 -39.46 14.83
CA TYR A 177 50.42 -40.63 15.66
C TYR A 177 50.81 -41.85 14.82
N LYS A 178 50.08 -42.11 13.72
CA LYS A 178 50.40 -43.20 12.79
C LYS A 178 51.78 -43.01 12.15
N GLU A 179 52.08 -41.80 11.69
CA GLU A 179 53.38 -41.48 11.09
C GLU A 179 54.53 -41.67 12.09
N LYS A 180 54.38 -41.19 13.32
CA LYS A 180 55.37 -41.42 14.39
C LYS A 180 55.59 -42.91 14.66
N LEU A 181 54.51 -43.71 14.67
CA LEU A 181 54.61 -45.15 14.90
C LEU A 181 55.33 -45.86 13.74
N ILE A 182 55.00 -45.51 12.49
CA ILE A 182 55.66 -46.04 11.29
C ILE A 182 57.16 -45.72 11.32
N ASN A 183 57.52 -44.46 11.60
CA ASN A 183 58.93 -44.05 11.70
C ASN A 183 59.67 -44.82 12.80
N LYS A 184 59.04 -45.04 13.96
CA LYS A 184 59.63 -45.83 15.05
C LYS A 184 59.84 -47.29 14.64
N MET A 185 58.87 -47.90 13.94
CA MET A 185 59.01 -49.27 13.43
C MET A 185 60.12 -49.38 12.38
N ALA A 186 60.22 -48.43 11.46
CA ALA A 186 61.27 -48.39 10.45
C ALA A 186 62.67 -48.31 11.08
N VAL A 187 62.87 -47.42 12.07
CA VAL A 187 64.14 -47.31 12.80
C VAL A 187 64.49 -48.62 13.52
N THR A 188 63.50 -49.25 14.15
CA THR A 188 63.70 -50.54 14.85
C THR A 188 64.10 -51.65 13.87
N LEU A 189 63.47 -51.68 12.69
CA LEU A 189 63.80 -52.65 11.64
C LEU A 189 65.23 -52.47 11.11
N VAL A 190 65.65 -51.22 10.87
CA VAL A 190 67.03 -50.89 10.45
C VAL A 190 68.05 -51.33 11.51
N PHE A 191 67.75 -51.10 12.79
CA PHE A 191 68.61 -51.56 13.89
C PHE A 191 68.73 -53.08 13.93
N LEU A 192 67.61 -53.81 13.79
CA LEU A 192 67.61 -55.27 13.79
C LEU A 192 68.33 -55.86 12.58
N CYS A 193 68.15 -55.28 11.39
CA CYS A 193 68.89 -55.68 10.19
C CYS A 193 70.40 -55.43 10.30
N SER A 194 70.84 -54.43 11.07
CA SER A 194 72.26 -54.15 11.31
C SER A 194 72.93 -55.11 12.31
N PHE A 195 72.15 -55.89 13.07
CA PHE A 195 72.65 -56.87 14.03
C PHE A 195 72.72 -58.31 13.46
N PHE A 196 72.15 -58.54 12.27
CA PHE A 196 72.06 -59.86 11.62
C PHE A 196 72.93 -59.98 10.35
N VAL A 197 73.82 -59.02 10.09
CA VAL A 197 74.87 -59.05 9.06
C VAL A 197 76.23 -59.10 9.74
#